data_AF-A0A7C1VR76-F1
#
_entry.id   AF-A0A7C1VR76-F1
#
_cell.length_a   1.000
_cell.length_b   1.000
_cell.length_c   1.000
_cell.angle_alpha   90.00
_cell.angle_beta   90.00
_cell.angle_gamma   90.00
#
_symmetry.space_group_name_H-M   'P 1'
#
loop_
_entity.id
_entity.type
_entity.pdbx_description
1 polymer ?
#
loop_
_entity_poly.entity_id
_entity_poly.type
_entity_poly.pdbx_seq_one_letter_code
_entity_poly.pdbx_strand_id
1 'polypeptide(L)'
;MKLYQNREWLYQKYIIEKISTCRLAKIQNVTTSTIWYFLNKFNIKTRKRGRPTDPNIRYFYKNKDWLFNQYIDKKKPISEIAKICNSSLMTISCSLMKFNIKTRSQSQFRLEWKKKQIELGKKYLDLNWLKEEGKKLNLYEIAKMFNVNPIRIRSYARTHNIKIKKKERVFTERWRKATSESLRGSKNPRWNNGASEYKNHALLKKIRLEVLRRDEYKCKICNKEATEIHHKDETKENHDANNLISVCHKCHMNQFHKGCNSKYKKIYGLSLKEMATKFEISCYFLCLWIKSPQKETWLREQLGKNNK
;
A
#
# COMPACT_ATOMS: atom_id res chain seq x y z
N MET A 1 -17.33 31.43 30.70
CA MET A 1 -15.98 31.61 31.28
C MET A 1 -15.17 30.32 31.06
N LYS A 2 -13.89 30.37 30.68
CA LYS A 2 -13.13 29.13 30.41
C LYS A 2 -12.66 28.51 31.74
N LEU A 3 -12.77 27.19 31.89
CA LEU A 3 -12.55 26.50 33.18
C LEU A 3 -11.13 26.69 33.74
N TYR A 4 -10.11 26.76 32.88
CA TYR A 4 -8.73 27.00 33.29
C TYR A 4 -8.44 28.44 33.77
N GLN A 5 -9.40 29.36 33.60
CA GLN A 5 -9.33 30.71 34.16
C GLN A 5 -9.87 30.77 35.59
N ASN A 6 -10.45 29.68 36.09
CA ASN A 6 -10.84 29.55 37.49
C ASN A 6 -9.65 28.94 38.28
N ARG A 7 -9.23 29.64 39.35
CA ARG A 7 -8.07 29.26 40.15
C ARG A 7 -8.28 27.93 40.86
N GLU A 8 -9.44 27.73 41.48
CA GLU A 8 -9.80 26.52 42.24
C GLU A 8 -9.83 25.31 41.32
N TRP A 9 -10.45 25.43 40.14
CA TRP A 9 -10.47 24.35 39.16
C TRP A 9 -9.05 23.99 38.70
N LEU A 10 -8.23 25.00 38.38
CA LEU A 10 -6.86 24.77 37.94
C LEU A 10 -6.00 24.15 39.04
N TYR A 11 -6.17 24.58 40.29
CA TYR A 11 -5.51 24.00 41.46
C TYR A 11 -5.94 22.54 41.70
N GLN A 12 -7.25 22.27 41.70
CA GLN A 12 -7.81 20.93 41.85
C GLN A 12 -7.24 19.98 40.80
N LYS A 13 -7.28 20.35 39.52
CA LYS A 13 -6.81 19.49 38.44
C LYS A 13 -5.29 19.33 38.42
N TYR A 14 -4.53 20.39 38.70
CA TYR A 14 -3.07 20.37 38.55
C TYR A 14 -2.33 19.85 39.79
N ILE A 15 -2.75 20.23 40.99
CA ILE A 15 -2.11 19.87 42.26
C ILE A 15 -2.72 18.60 42.84
N ILE A 16 -4.05 18.57 43.03
CA ILE A 16 -4.74 17.46 43.71
C ILE A 16 -4.81 16.25 42.78
N GLU A 17 -5.35 16.41 41.57
CA GLU A 17 -5.46 15.31 40.59
C GLU A 17 -4.16 15.06 39.80
N LYS A 18 -3.12 15.87 40.03
CA LYS A 18 -1.78 15.74 39.42
C LYS A 18 -1.77 15.69 37.89
N ILE A 19 -2.80 16.20 37.20
CA ILE A 19 -2.87 16.20 35.73
C ILE A 19 -1.77 17.11 35.15
N SER A 20 -1.05 16.64 34.13
CA SER A 20 0.02 17.43 33.51
C SER A 20 -0.54 18.64 32.73
N THR A 21 0.24 19.72 32.65
CA THR A 21 -0.16 20.92 31.89
C THR A 21 -0.47 20.62 30.43
N CYS A 22 0.23 19.66 29.83
CA CYS A 22 0.02 19.23 28.45
C CYS A 22 -1.31 18.48 28.27
N ARG A 23 -1.71 17.69 29.28
CA ARG A 23 -3.02 17.01 29.27
C ARG A 23 -4.16 17.98 29.54
N LEU A 24 -3.98 18.95 30.45
CA LEU A 24 -4.95 20.03 30.68
C LEU A 24 -5.18 20.88 29.42
N ALA A 25 -4.09 21.21 28.72
CA ALA A 25 -4.13 21.94 27.46
C ALA A 25 -4.98 21.20 26.41
N LYS A 26 -4.84 19.87 26.29
CA LYS A 26 -5.68 19.05 25.40
C LYS A 26 -7.15 19.03 25.82
N ILE A 27 -7.43 18.85 27.12
CA ILE A 27 -8.81 18.80 27.65
C ILE A 27 -9.54 20.12 27.39
N GLN A 28 -8.83 21.23 27.51
CA GLN A 28 -9.39 22.58 27.36
C GLN A 28 -9.23 23.14 25.94
N ASN A 29 -8.68 22.35 25.01
CA ASN A 29 -8.35 22.74 23.65
C ASN A 29 -7.58 24.08 23.55
N VAL A 30 -6.52 24.21 24.35
CA VAL A 30 -5.63 25.37 24.38
C VAL A 30 -4.18 24.94 24.31
N THR A 31 -3.27 25.90 24.16
CA THR A 31 -1.83 25.62 24.20
C THR A 31 -1.35 25.34 25.62
N THR A 32 -0.26 24.58 25.75
CA THR A 32 0.37 24.32 27.07
C THR A 32 0.88 25.61 27.71
N SER A 33 1.29 26.58 26.90
CA SER A 33 1.73 27.91 27.33
C SER A 33 0.60 28.71 27.99
N THR A 34 -0.63 28.60 27.47
CA THR A 34 -1.82 29.23 28.08
C THR A 34 -2.05 28.71 29.50
N ILE A 35 -1.95 27.40 29.72
CA ILE A 35 -2.09 26.81 31.06
C ILE A 35 -0.96 27.29 31.99
N TRP A 36 0.27 27.37 31.49
CA TRP A 36 1.41 27.91 32.23
C TRP A 36 1.22 29.36 32.67
N TYR A 37 0.70 30.20 31.77
CA TYR A 37 0.37 31.59 32.08
C TYR A 37 -0.61 31.68 33.26
N PHE A 38 -1.69 30.88 33.27
CA PHE A 38 -2.66 30.90 34.36
C PHE A 38 -2.14 30.29 35.67
N LEU A 39 -1.27 29.28 35.62
CA LEU A 39 -0.59 28.77 36.82
C LEU A 39 0.27 29.86 37.47
N ASN A 40 1.04 30.61 36.67
CA ASN A 40 1.84 31.73 37.17
C ASN A 40 0.95 32.88 37.65
N LYS A 41 -0.09 33.24 36.90
CA LYS A 41 -1.04 34.31 37.24
C LYS A 41 -1.72 34.07 38.59
N PHE A 42 -2.04 32.81 38.92
CA PHE A 42 -2.65 32.44 40.20
C PHE A 42 -1.64 32.05 41.29
N ASN A 43 -0.34 32.23 41.01
CA ASN A 43 0.75 31.91 41.92
C ASN A 43 0.71 30.44 42.42
N ILE A 44 0.28 29.52 41.55
CA ILE A 44 0.23 28.09 41.85
C ILE A 44 1.63 27.50 41.64
N LYS A 45 2.26 27.01 42.72
CA LYS A 45 3.61 26.42 42.67
C LYS A 45 3.68 25.32 41.60
N THR A 46 4.53 25.51 40.60
CA THR A 46 4.70 24.54 39.53
C THR A 46 5.59 23.38 39.98
N ARG A 47 5.20 22.14 39.61
CA ARG A 47 6.02 20.95 39.89
C ARG A 47 7.38 21.10 39.20
N LYS A 48 8.48 20.89 39.92
CA LYS A 48 9.84 20.94 39.35
C LYS A 48 9.89 20.08 38.09
N ARG A 49 10.38 20.66 36.98
CA ARG A 49 10.66 19.92 35.74
C ARG A 49 11.86 19.00 36.00
N GLY A 50 11.58 17.75 36.37
CA GLY A 50 12.60 16.74 36.53
C GLY A 50 12.04 15.47 37.17
N ARG A 51 12.46 14.30 36.67
CA ARG A 51 12.24 13.04 37.40
C ARG A 51 12.93 13.16 38.77
N PRO A 52 12.30 12.71 39.86
CA PRO A 52 13.01 12.54 41.11
C PRO A 52 14.03 11.41 40.89
N THR A 53 15.31 11.75 40.88
CA THR A 53 16.38 10.77 41.04
C THR A 53 17.42 11.36 41.97
N ASP A 54 17.91 10.51 42.87
CA ASP A 54 19.07 10.75 43.70
C ASP A 54 20.20 11.39 42.87
N PRO A 55 20.66 12.60 43.24
CA PRO A 55 21.76 13.29 42.57
C PRO A 55 23.02 12.43 42.43
N ASN A 56 23.27 11.51 43.37
CA ASN A 56 24.48 10.68 43.37
C ASN A 56 24.46 9.59 42.28
N ILE A 57 23.29 9.04 41.95
CA ILE A 57 23.17 7.98 40.92
C ILE A 57 23.35 8.55 39.50
N ARG A 58 22.92 9.80 39.28
CA ARG A 58 22.94 10.44 37.96
C ARG A 58 24.34 10.75 37.45
N TYR A 59 25.37 10.75 38.30
CA TYR A 59 26.72 11.18 37.92
C TYR A 59 27.80 10.10 38.03
N PHE A 60 27.45 8.83 38.29
CA PHE A 60 28.44 7.75 38.36
C PHE A 60 29.27 7.61 37.08
N TYR A 61 28.70 7.89 35.91
CA TYR A 61 29.45 7.89 34.64
C TYR A 61 30.53 8.98 34.54
N LYS A 62 30.57 9.95 35.47
CA LYS A 62 31.67 10.93 35.57
C LYS A 62 32.86 10.39 36.37
N ASN A 63 32.71 9.26 37.06
CA ASN A 63 33.83 8.57 37.70
C ASN A 63 34.44 7.60 36.68
N LYS A 64 35.72 7.80 36.34
CA LYS A 64 36.45 7.00 35.35
C LYS A 64 36.50 5.52 35.74
N ASP A 65 36.84 5.22 36.99
CA ASP A 65 37.05 3.86 37.47
C ASP A 65 35.74 3.08 37.52
N TRP A 66 34.67 3.73 37.98
CA TRP A 66 33.34 3.13 37.95
C TRP A 66 32.90 2.83 36.51
N LEU A 67 33.04 3.79 35.60
CA LEU A 67 32.63 3.61 34.21
C LEU A 67 33.47 2.54 33.50
N PHE A 68 34.78 2.49 33.78
CA PHE A 68 35.68 1.46 33.29
C PHE A 68 35.24 0.08 33.80
N ASN A 69 35.01 -0.08 35.10
CA ASN A 69 34.57 -1.36 35.67
C ASN A 69 33.24 -1.85 35.09
N GLN A 70 32.27 -0.96 34.91
CA GLN A 70 30.98 -1.37 34.34
C GLN A 70 31.09 -1.76 32.86
N TYR A 71 31.89 -1.01 32.09
CA TYR A 71 31.97 -1.18 30.64
C TYR A 71 32.98 -2.26 30.20
N ILE A 72 34.19 -2.24 30.77
CA ILE A 72 35.28 -3.17 30.46
C ILE A 72 35.12 -4.45 31.26
N ASP A 73 35.18 -4.39 32.59
CA ASP A 73 35.24 -5.60 33.45
C ASP A 73 33.92 -6.36 33.43
N LYS A 74 32.81 -5.68 33.70
CA LYS A 74 31.45 -6.27 33.73
C LYS A 74 30.81 -6.40 32.36
N LYS A 75 31.49 -5.91 31.31
CA LYS A 75 31.06 -5.95 29.92
C LYS A 75 29.63 -5.43 29.66
N LYS A 76 29.08 -4.55 30.50
CA LYS A 76 27.71 -4.06 30.35
C LYS A 76 27.56 -3.20 29.09
N PRO A 77 26.44 -3.30 28.36
CA PRO A 77 26.18 -2.44 27.22
C PRO A 77 25.93 -1.00 27.68
N ILE A 78 26.32 -0.03 26.85
CA ILE A 78 26.08 1.41 27.07
C ILE A 78 24.62 1.69 27.43
N SER A 79 23.67 0.95 26.83
CA SER A 79 22.24 1.08 27.13
C SER A 79 21.83 0.66 28.54
N GLU A 80 22.49 -0.33 29.12
CA GLU A 80 22.22 -0.75 30.48
C GLU A 80 22.86 0.22 31.47
N ILE A 81 24.09 0.66 31.20
CA ILE A 81 24.78 1.70 31.98
C ILE A 81 23.96 3.00 31.97
N ALA A 82 23.43 3.40 30.81
CA ALA A 82 22.58 4.58 30.69
C ALA A 82 21.29 4.46 31.51
N LYS A 83 20.66 3.27 31.57
CA LYS A 83 19.50 3.02 32.45
C LYS A 83 19.87 3.14 33.92
N ILE A 84 20.99 2.53 34.33
CA ILE A 84 21.50 2.58 35.71
C ILE A 84 21.74 4.03 36.13
N CYS A 85 22.41 4.82 35.28
CA CYS A 85 22.70 6.22 35.57
C CYS A 85 21.53 7.18 35.28
N ASN A 86 20.36 6.67 34.87
CA ASN A 86 19.23 7.46 34.38
C ASN A 86 19.66 8.59 33.41
N SER A 87 20.51 8.23 32.45
CA SER A 87 21.14 9.14 31.49
C SER A 87 20.87 8.70 30.06
N SER A 88 21.29 9.52 29.08
CA SER A 88 21.17 9.16 27.67
C SER A 88 22.33 8.26 27.22
N LEU A 89 22.10 7.45 26.18
CA LEU A 89 23.17 6.66 25.53
C LEU A 89 24.34 7.54 25.11
N MET A 90 24.02 8.72 24.56
CA MET A 90 25.00 9.69 24.09
C MET A 90 25.86 10.21 25.25
N THR A 91 25.25 10.48 26.40
CA THR A 91 25.97 10.98 27.58
C THR A 91 27.01 9.97 28.07
N ILE A 92 26.66 8.69 28.12
CA ILE A 92 27.61 7.63 28.48
C ILE A 92 28.71 7.50 27.42
N SER A 93 28.35 7.56 26.13
CA SER A 93 29.32 7.52 25.02
C SER A 93 30.31 8.67 25.08
N CYS A 94 29.85 9.91 25.31
CA CYS A 94 30.71 11.08 25.47
C CYS A 94 31.64 10.93 26.69
N SER A 95 31.17 10.30 27.76
CA SER A 95 31.98 10.08 28.97
C SER A 95 33.06 9.02 28.73
N LEU A 96 32.75 7.93 28.00
CA LEU A 96 33.74 6.95 27.57
C LEU A 96 34.83 7.59 26.69
N MET A 97 34.42 8.43 25.73
CA MET A 97 35.36 9.18 24.87
C MET A 97 36.22 10.15 25.69
N LYS A 98 35.61 10.89 26.63
CA LYS A 98 36.32 11.83 27.52
C LYS A 98 37.40 11.14 28.35
N PHE A 99 37.17 9.91 28.81
CA PHE A 99 38.14 9.13 29.57
C PHE A 99 39.08 8.28 28.72
N ASN A 100 39.03 8.42 27.39
CA ASN A 100 39.81 7.64 26.44
C ASN A 100 39.61 6.12 26.59
N ILE A 101 38.40 5.70 26.99
CA ILE A 101 38.02 4.30 27.09
C ILE A 101 37.57 3.84 25.70
N LYS A 102 38.35 2.94 25.06
CA LYS A 102 38.03 2.43 23.72
C LYS A 102 36.63 1.79 23.73
N THR A 103 35.73 2.37 22.94
CA THR A 103 34.39 1.81 22.77
C THR A 103 34.47 0.54 21.92
N ARG A 104 33.73 -0.50 22.33
CA ARG A 104 33.59 -1.72 21.53
C ARG A 104 33.01 -1.37 20.19
N SER A 105 33.56 -1.95 19.13
CA SER A 105 32.99 -1.76 17.80
C SER A 105 31.53 -2.22 17.80
N GLN A 106 30.66 -1.41 17.18
CA GLN A 106 29.25 -1.73 17.03
C GLN A 106 29.03 -3.07 16.28
N SER A 107 30.04 -3.54 15.54
CA SER A 107 30.04 -4.82 14.85
C SER A 107 30.25 -6.01 15.81
N GLN A 108 31.30 -5.97 16.64
CA GLN A 108 31.60 -7.03 17.61
C GLN A 108 30.46 -7.22 18.62
N PHE A 109 29.91 -6.12 19.15
CA PHE A 109 28.77 -6.20 20.07
C PHE A 109 27.53 -6.85 19.42
N ARG A 110 27.26 -6.55 18.14
CA ARG A 110 26.15 -7.15 17.40
C ARG A 110 26.35 -8.65 17.20
N LEU A 111 27.58 -9.10 16.94
CA LEU A 111 27.95 -10.50 16.85
C LEU A 111 27.74 -11.24 18.18
N GLU A 112 28.25 -10.69 19.29
CA GLU A 112 28.09 -11.27 20.62
C GLU A 112 26.61 -11.35 21.04
N TRP A 113 25.85 -10.27 20.84
CA TRP A 113 24.42 -10.25 21.12
C TRP A 113 23.68 -11.33 20.31
N LYS A 114 24.03 -11.49 19.03
CA LYS A 114 23.43 -12.49 18.14
C LYS A 114 23.71 -13.91 18.63
N LYS A 115 24.97 -14.21 19.00
CA LYS A 115 25.35 -15.51 19.59
C LYS A 115 24.52 -15.84 20.84
N LYS A 116 24.45 -14.89 21.78
CA LYS A 116 23.63 -15.04 23.00
C LYS A 116 22.15 -15.26 22.70
N GLN A 117 21.59 -14.62 21.68
CA GLN A 117 20.19 -14.87 21.29
C GLN A 117 19.98 -16.25 20.68
N ILE A 118 20.95 -16.76 19.92
CA ILE A 118 20.91 -18.12 19.37
C ILE A 118 20.95 -19.14 20.51
N GLU A 119 21.82 -18.96 21.50
CA GLU A 119 21.90 -19.78 22.72
C GLU A 119 20.58 -19.78 23.51
N LEU A 120 19.93 -18.61 23.61
CA LEU A 120 18.59 -18.46 24.22
C LEU A 120 17.44 -19.02 23.35
N GLY A 121 17.74 -19.79 22.30
CA GLY A 121 16.76 -20.50 21.48
C GLY A 121 16.18 -19.71 20.30
N LYS A 122 16.68 -18.50 20.00
CA LYS A 122 16.20 -17.71 18.83
C LYS A 122 16.90 -18.13 17.54
N LYS A 123 16.66 -19.38 17.13
CA LYS A 123 17.29 -20.01 15.95
C LYS A 123 17.03 -19.27 14.62
N TYR A 124 16.00 -18.41 14.52
CA TYR A 124 15.81 -17.58 13.31
C TYR A 124 16.98 -16.61 13.01
N LEU A 125 17.86 -16.35 13.99
CA LEU A 125 19.10 -15.59 13.83
C LEU A 125 20.28 -16.46 13.39
N ASP A 126 20.14 -17.79 13.40
CA ASP A 126 21.10 -18.71 12.82
C ASP A 126 20.87 -18.77 11.31
N LEU A 127 21.94 -18.53 10.56
CA LEU A 127 21.91 -18.53 9.10
C LEU A 127 21.64 -19.93 8.53
N ASN A 128 22.22 -20.98 9.13
CA ASN A 128 22.09 -22.35 8.65
C ASN A 128 20.67 -22.85 8.87
N TRP A 129 20.14 -22.63 10.08
CA TRP A 129 18.75 -22.96 10.41
C TRP A 129 17.76 -22.25 9.48
N LEU A 130 17.96 -20.94 9.25
CA LEU A 130 17.06 -20.16 8.39
C LEU A 130 17.11 -20.62 6.92
N LYS A 131 18.27 -21.06 6.43
CA LYS A 131 18.46 -21.61 5.08
C LYS A 131 17.86 -22.99 4.89
N GLU A 132 17.89 -23.85 5.91
CA GLU A 132 17.42 -25.24 5.76
C GLU A 132 15.98 -25.44 6.21
N GLU A 133 15.65 -25.03 7.42
CA GLU A 133 14.33 -25.22 8.02
C GLU A 133 13.45 -23.98 7.79
N GLY A 134 14.00 -22.79 8.02
CA GLY A 134 13.25 -21.54 7.90
C GLY A 134 12.69 -21.28 6.51
N LYS A 135 13.37 -21.70 5.43
CA LYS A 135 12.88 -21.55 4.04
C LYS A 135 11.55 -22.28 3.79
N LYS A 136 11.30 -23.37 4.53
CA LYS A 136 10.11 -24.23 4.37
C LYS A 136 8.86 -23.59 4.99
N LEU A 137 9.06 -22.79 6.03
CA LEU A 137 8.02 -22.09 6.77
C LEU A 137 7.72 -20.73 6.18
N ASN A 138 6.49 -20.26 6.38
CA ASN A 138 6.13 -18.89 6.08
C ASN A 138 6.58 -17.93 7.18
N LEU A 139 6.72 -16.65 6.83
CA LEU A 139 7.22 -15.60 7.73
C LEU A 139 6.49 -15.54 9.09
N TYR A 140 5.18 -15.78 9.10
CA TYR A 140 4.36 -15.69 10.30
C TYR A 140 4.47 -16.94 11.18
N GLU A 141 4.68 -18.11 10.60
CA GLU A 141 4.96 -19.36 11.35
C GLU A 141 6.25 -19.23 12.14
N ILE A 142 7.32 -18.76 11.50
CA ILE A 142 8.61 -18.49 12.17
C ILE A 142 8.43 -17.45 13.28
N ALA A 143 7.68 -16.38 13.01
CA ALA A 143 7.41 -15.34 13.99
C ALA A 143 6.67 -15.86 15.23
N LYS A 144 5.66 -16.72 15.03
CA LYS A 144 4.90 -17.36 16.10
C LYS A 144 5.78 -18.31 16.91
N MET A 145 6.58 -19.14 16.24
CA MET A 145 7.46 -20.12 16.87
C MET A 145 8.47 -19.49 17.83
N PHE A 146 9.02 -18.32 17.47
CA PHE A 146 10.00 -17.63 18.32
C PHE A 146 9.41 -16.46 19.13
N ASN A 147 8.10 -16.24 19.07
CA ASN A 147 7.41 -15.11 19.67
C ASN A 147 8.11 -13.75 19.37
N VAL A 148 8.37 -13.51 18.08
CA VAL A 148 9.05 -12.30 17.61
C VAL A 148 8.25 -11.57 16.54
N ASN A 149 8.52 -10.28 16.38
CA ASN A 149 7.93 -9.50 15.30
C ASN A 149 8.39 -10.04 13.91
N PRO A 150 7.46 -10.38 12.99
CA PRO A 150 7.77 -10.87 11.64
C PRO A 150 8.74 -9.99 10.83
N ILE A 151 8.73 -8.68 11.08
CA ILE A 151 9.60 -7.71 10.39
C ILE A 151 11.07 -8.00 10.70
N ARG A 152 11.39 -8.47 11.93
CA ARG A 152 12.78 -8.79 12.31
C ARG A 152 13.33 -9.94 11.49
N ILE A 153 12.53 -11.00 11.32
CA ILE A 153 12.87 -12.17 10.51
C ILE A 153 13.03 -11.76 9.04
N ARG A 154 12.10 -10.95 8.52
CA ARG A 154 12.17 -10.46 7.13
C ARG A 154 13.42 -9.62 6.87
N SER A 155 13.76 -8.72 7.79
CA SER A 155 14.95 -7.88 7.70
C SER A 155 16.20 -8.73 7.67
N TYR A 156 16.30 -9.70 8.59
CA TYR A 156 17.45 -10.60 8.69
C TYR A 156 17.58 -11.52 7.46
N ALA A 157 16.49 -12.06 6.96
CA ALA A 157 16.50 -12.85 5.73
C ALA A 157 16.95 -12.01 4.53
N ARG A 158 16.50 -10.75 4.43
CA ARG A 158 16.92 -9.81 3.38
C ARG A 158 18.40 -9.49 3.41
N THR A 159 18.98 -9.25 4.59
CA THR A 159 20.43 -8.98 4.72
C THR A 159 21.29 -10.16 4.26
N HIS A 160 20.74 -11.37 4.25
CA HIS A 160 21.41 -12.59 3.80
C HIS A 160 20.87 -13.13 2.46
N ASN A 161 20.06 -12.33 1.75
CA ASN A 161 19.46 -12.69 0.46
C ASN A 161 18.65 -14.02 0.47
N ILE A 162 17.99 -14.32 1.59
CA ILE A 162 17.16 -15.53 1.75
C ILE A 162 15.71 -15.19 1.40
N LYS A 163 15.13 -15.95 0.46
CA LYS A 163 13.72 -15.86 0.10
C LYS A 163 12.88 -16.77 0.99
N ILE A 164 12.14 -16.18 1.93
CA ILE A 164 11.19 -16.91 2.79
C ILE A 164 9.88 -17.17 2.02
N LYS A 165 9.27 -18.34 2.24
CA LYS A 165 7.97 -18.70 1.67
C LYS A 165 6.91 -17.66 2.03
N LYS A 166 6.21 -17.14 1.01
CA LYS A 166 5.03 -16.29 1.22
C LYS A 166 3.86 -17.18 1.60
N LYS A 167 3.01 -16.69 2.53
CA LYS A 167 1.71 -17.31 2.74
C LYS A 167 0.88 -17.12 1.48
N GLU A 168 0.32 -18.21 0.97
CA GLU A 168 -0.59 -18.16 -0.17
C GLU A 168 -1.84 -17.37 0.20
N ARG A 169 -2.28 -16.47 -0.69
CA ARG A 169 -3.48 -15.66 -0.46
C ARG A 169 -4.69 -16.45 -0.93
N VAL A 170 -5.41 -17.05 0.00
CA VAL A 170 -6.73 -17.63 -0.28
C VAL A 170 -7.76 -16.51 -0.20
N PHE A 171 -8.36 -16.17 -1.33
CA PHE A 171 -9.46 -15.21 -1.39
C PHE A 171 -10.78 -15.93 -1.07
N THR A 172 -11.49 -15.48 -0.05
CA THR A 172 -12.79 -16.04 0.31
C THR A 172 -13.86 -15.63 -0.70
N GLU A 173 -14.93 -16.43 -0.82
CA GLU A 173 -16.04 -16.13 -1.72
C GLU A 173 -16.67 -14.76 -1.41
N ARG A 174 -16.80 -14.44 -0.11
CA ARG A 174 -17.21 -13.12 0.36
C ARG A 174 -16.33 -12.00 -0.20
N TRP A 175 -15.01 -12.17 -0.21
CA TRP A 175 -14.09 -11.16 -0.73
C TRP A 175 -14.23 -11.01 -2.25
N ARG A 176 -14.38 -12.12 -2.99
CA ARG A 176 -14.63 -12.09 -4.44
C ARG A 176 -15.91 -11.32 -4.76
N LYS A 177 -17.00 -11.63 -4.05
CA LYS A 177 -18.30 -10.97 -4.22
C LYS A 177 -18.21 -9.47 -3.91
N ALA A 178 -17.65 -9.10 -2.76
CA ALA A 178 -17.49 -7.71 -2.37
C ALA A 178 -16.63 -6.91 -3.37
N THR A 179 -15.58 -7.53 -3.92
CA THR A 179 -14.74 -6.91 -4.95
C THR A 179 -15.50 -6.74 -6.28
N SER A 180 -16.28 -7.73 -6.68
CA SER A 180 -17.12 -7.64 -7.87
C SER A 180 -18.19 -6.55 -7.74
N GLU A 181 -18.81 -6.43 -6.57
CA GLU A 181 -19.84 -5.43 -6.28
C GLU A 181 -19.26 -4.02 -6.22
N SER A 182 -18.07 -3.84 -5.63
CA SER A 182 -17.41 -2.54 -5.55
C SER A 182 -16.97 -2.00 -6.90
N LEU A 183 -16.69 -2.88 -7.87
CA LEU A 183 -16.28 -2.55 -9.23
C LEU A 183 -17.44 -2.57 -10.24
N ARG A 184 -18.70 -2.43 -9.78
CA ARG A 184 -19.88 -2.40 -10.67
C ARG A 184 -20.22 -0.97 -11.10
N GLY A 185 -20.61 -0.80 -12.36
CA GLY A 185 -21.07 0.48 -12.90
C GLY A 185 -19.98 1.56 -12.84
N SER A 186 -20.37 2.79 -12.50
CA SER A 186 -19.49 3.98 -12.47
C SER A 186 -18.28 3.90 -11.54
N LYS A 187 -18.29 2.96 -10.60
CA LYS A 187 -17.14 2.69 -9.73
C LYS A 187 -16.01 1.95 -10.44
N ASN A 188 -16.29 1.31 -11.58
CA ASN A 188 -15.27 0.67 -12.39
C ASN A 188 -14.56 1.73 -13.25
N PRO A 189 -13.22 1.88 -13.17
CA PRO A 189 -12.48 2.81 -14.03
C PRO A 189 -12.64 2.53 -15.54
N ARG A 190 -13.07 1.31 -15.90
CA ARG A 190 -13.37 0.91 -17.29
C ARG A 190 -14.84 1.08 -17.66
N TRP A 191 -15.69 1.63 -16.78
CA TRP A 191 -17.08 1.89 -17.09
C TRP A 191 -17.22 3.06 -18.05
N ASN A 192 -17.72 2.76 -19.24
CA ASN A 192 -17.86 3.73 -20.32
C ASN A 192 -19.30 4.27 -20.37
N ASN A 193 -19.83 4.81 -19.26
CA ASN A 193 -21.19 5.39 -19.17
C ASN A 193 -22.33 4.50 -19.72
N GLY A 194 -22.22 3.17 -19.61
CA GLY A 194 -23.21 2.26 -20.19
C GLY A 194 -23.17 2.14 -21.73
N ALA A 195 -22.14 2.68 -22.39
CA ALA A 195 -21.97 2.65 -23.85
C ALA A 195 -21.81 1.25 -24.47
N SER A 196 -21.92 0.16 -23.70
CA SER A 196 -22.16 -1.15 -24.31
C SER A 196 -23.61 -1.18 -24.79
N GLU A 197 -23.81 -0.78 -26.03
CA GLU A 197 -25.08 -0.76 -26.76
C GLU A 197 -25.78 -2.14 -26.84
N TYR A 198 -25.09 -3.23 -26.48
CA TYR A 198 -25.64 -4.59 -26.49
C TYR A 198 -26.56 -4.86 -25.29
N LYS A 199 -27.87 -4.75 -25.52
CA LYS A 199 -28.91 -5.33 -24.66
C LYS A 199 -28.62 -6.84 -24.49
N ASN A 200 -28.73 -7.38 -23.27
CA ASN A 200 -28.52 -8.81 -22.97
C ASN A 200 -27.11 -9.39 -23.25
N HIS A 201 -26.04 -8.58 -23.23
CA HIS A 201 -24.66 -9.05 -23.41
C HIS A 201 -24.22 -10.20 -22.48
N ALA A 202 -24.79 -10.31 -21.27
CA ALA A 202 -24.52 -11.41 -20.35
C ALA A 202 -25.10 -12.75 -20.84
N LEU A 203 -26.29 -12.73 -21.47
CA LEU A 203 -26.92 -13.91 -22.07
C LEU A 203 -26.10 -14.40 -23.26
N LEU A 204 -25.70 -13.48 -24.16
CA LEU A 204 -24.85 -13.81 -25.31
C LEU A 204 -23.52 -14.45 -24.89
N LYS A 205 -22.92 -14.01 -23.77
CA LYS A 205 -21.69 -14.64 -23.24
C LYS A 205 -21.89 -16.09 -22.80
N LYS A 206 -23.05 -16.44 -22.23
CA LYS A 206 -23.37 -17.82 -21.85
C LYS A 206 -23.59 -18.67 -23.11
N ILE A 207 -24.45 -18.20 -24.01
CA ILE A 207 -24.79 -18.89 -25.25
C ILE A 207 -23.56 -19.04 -26.15
N ARG A 208 -22.63 -18.08 -26.17
CA ARG A 208 -21.34 -18.20 -26.85
C ARG A 208 -20.59 -19.46 -26.45
N LEU A 209 -20.52 -19.78 -25.16
CA LEU A 209 -19.81 -20.98 -24.69
C LEU A 209 -20.56 -22.25 -25.10
N GLU A 210 -21.88 -22.23 -25.10
CA GLU A 210 -22.71 -23.35 -25.55
C GLU A 210 -22.52 -23.61 -27.05
N VAL A 211 -22.59 -22.58 -27.88
CA VAL A 211 -22.38 -22.66 -29.34
C VAL A 211 -20.95 -23.10 -29.68
N LEU A 212 -19.93 -22.58 -28.99
CA LEU A 212 -18.55 -23.02 -29.20
C LEU A 212 -18.37 -24.49 -28.81
N ARG A 213 -18.97 -24.96 -27.71
CA ARG A 213 -18.92 -26.38 -27.32
C ARG A 213 -19.68 -27.28 -28.29
N ARG A 214 -20.88 -26.87 -28.72
CA ARG A 214 -21.69 -27.57 -29.75
C ARG A 214 -20.85 -27.83 -31.00
N ASP A 215 -20.05 -26.84 -31.38
CA ASP A 215 -19.26 -26.88 -32.59
C ASP A 215 -17.83 -27.39 -32.35
N GLU A 216 -17.55 -28.00 -31.20
CA GLU A 216 -16.23 -28.53 -30.81
C GLU A 216 -15.08 -27.51 -30.95
N TYR A 217 -15.41 -26.24 -30.74
CA TYR A 217 -14.50 -25.11 -30.94
C TYR A 217 -13.92 -25.08 -32.36
N LYS A 218 -14.67 -25.55 -33.36
CA LYS A 218 -14.30 -25.52 -34.78
C LYS A 218 -15.11 -24.49 -35.54
N CYS A 219 -14.42 -23.71 -36.36
CA CYS A 219 -15.01 -22.72 -37.24
C CYS A 219 -15.80 -23.42 -38.34
N LYS A 220 -17.09 -23.13 -38.46
CA LYS A 220 -17.95 -23.73 -39.49
C LYS A 220 -17.62 -23.33 -40.93
N ILE A 221 -16.66 -22.42 -41.13
CA ILE A 221 -16.25 -21.93 -42.46
C ILE A 221 -14.93 -22.56 -42.92
N CYS A 222 -13.93 -22.66 -42.02
CA CYS A 222 -12.59 -23.14 -42.40
C CYS A 222 -12.07 -24.28 -41.54
N ASN A 223 -12.88 -24.79 -40.61
CA ASN A 223 -12.58 -25.88 -39.68
C ASN A 223 -11.38 -25.66 -38.73
N LYS A 224 -10.83 -24.43 -38.67
CA LYS A 224 -9.82 -24.02 -37.68
C LYS A 224 -10.47 -23.74 -36.33
N GLU A 225 -9.68 -23.48 -35.30
CA GLU A 225 -10.19 -23.13 -33.98
C GLU A 225 -11.11 -21.89 -34.01
N ALA A 226 -12.35 -22.05 -33.53
CA ALA A 226 -13.32 -20.98 -33.37
C ALA A 226 -13.15 -20.33 -32.00
N THR A 227 -13.02 -19.01 -32.01
CA THR A 227 -12.93 -18.19 -30.81
C THR A 227 -14.10 -17.24 -30.68
N GLU A 228 -14.90 -17.06 -31.73
CA GLU A 228 -15.94 -16.05 -31.84
C GLU A 228 -17.25 -16.68 -32.34
N ILE A 229 -18.35 -15.97 -32.10
CA ILE A 229 -19.67 -16.31 -32.63
C ILE A 229 -20.20 -15.11 -33.43
N HIS A 230 -20.98 -15.37 -34.46
CA HIS A 230 -21.64 -14.35 -35.26
C HIS A 230 -23.14 -14.66 -35.41
N HIS A 231 -23.97 -13.63 -35.52
CA HIS A 231 -25.41 -13.77 -35.78
C HIS A 231 -25.64 -13.95 -37.29
N LYS A 232 -26.31 -15.02 -37.69
CA LYS A 232 -26.59 -15.33 -39.09
C LYS A 232 -27.59 -14.36 -39.72
N ASP A 233 -28.52 -13.84 -38.92
CA ASP A 233 -29.56 -12.90 -39.34
C ASP A 233 -29.12 -11.43 -39.39
N GLU A 234 -27.82 -11.16 -39.21
CA GLU A 234 -27.22 -9.81 -39.19
C GLU A 234 -27.78 -8.86 -38.11
N THR A 235 -28.63 -9.36 -37.21
CA THR A 235 -29.13 -8.60 -36.07
C THR A 235 -28.21 -8.74 -34.87
N LYS A 236 -28.36 -7.85 -33.88
CA LYS A 236 -27.61 -7.90 -32.62
C LYS A 236 -28.41 -8.47 -31.44
N GLU A 237 -29.67 -8.83 -31.67
CA GLU A 237 -30.66 -9.05 -30.61
C GLU A 237 -31.10 -10.52 -30.52
N ASN A 238 -31.05 -11.24 -31.65
CA ASN A 238 -31.45 -12.64 -31.73
C ASN A 238 -30.33 -13.58 -31.27
N HIS A 239 -30.25 -13.81 -29.98
CA HIS A 239 -29.22 -14.67 -29.37
C HIS A 239 -29.55 -16.19 -29.42
N ASP A 240 -30.50 -16.66 -30.23
CA ASP A 240 -30.78 -18.09 -30.35
C ASP A 240 -29.52 -18.86 -30.80
N ALA A 241 -29.21 -19.98 -30.15
CA ALA A 241 -28.03 -20.78 -30.47
C ALA A 241 -28.00 -21.23 -31.95
N ASN A 242 -29.15 -21.44 -32.58
CA ASN A 242 -29.27 -21.80 -33.99
C ASN A 242 -29.02 -20.61 -34.93
N ASN A 243 -29.34 -19.39 -34.49
CA ASN A 243 -29.00 -18.16 -35.19
C ASN A 243 -27.50 -17.82 -35.07
N LEU A 244 -26.76 -18.50 -34.19
CA LEU A 244 -25.34 -18.25 -33.97
C LEU A 244 -24.45 -19.27 -34.71
N ILE A 245 -23.40 -18.75 -35.36
CA ILE A 245 -22.37 -19.54 -36.02
C ILE A 245 -21.02 -19.35 -35.32
N SER A 246 -20.32 -20.45 -35.01
CA SER A 246 -18.96 -20.43 -34.49
C SER A 246 -17.94 -20.20 -35.60
N VAL A 247 -17.08 -19.20 -35.41
CA VAL A 247 -16.11 -18.76 -36.41
C VAL A 247 -14.76 -18.41 -35.78
N CYS A 248 -13.68 -18.63 -36.54
CA CYS A 248 -12.37 -18.12 -36.16
C CYS A 248 -12.31 -16.60 -36.45
N HIS A 249 -11.45 -15.88 -35.75
CA HIS A 249 -11.33 -14.43 -35.91
C HIS A 249 -11.08 -13.99 -37.38
N LYS A 250 -10.24 -14.73 -38.12
CA LYS A 250 -9.97 -14.44 -39.53
C LYS A 250 -11.24 -14.54 -40.39
N CYS A 251 -12.02 -15.61 -40.23
CA CYS A 251 -13.27 -15.78 -40.97
C CYS A 251 -14.33 -14.78 -40.49
N HIS A 252 -14.39 -14.48 -39.19
CA HIS A 252 -15.31 -13.49 -38.66
C HIS A 252 -15.10 -12.12 -39.32
N MET A 253 -13.85 -11.66 -39.37
CA MET A 253 -13.49 -10.39 -39.99
C MET A 253 -13.69 -10.41 -41.51
N ASN A 254 -13.27 -11.48 -42.19
CA ASN A 254 -13.28 -11.54 -43.66
C ASN A 254 -14.64 -11.85 -44.28
N GLN A 255 -15.55 -12.50 -43.56
CA GLN A 255 -16.85 -12.90 -44.12
C GLN A 255 -17.98 -11.97 -43.67
N PHE A 256 -17.91 -11.46 -42.43
CA PHE A 256 -19.03 -10.69 -41.85
C PHE A 256 -18.70 -9.22 -41.58
N HIS A 257 -17.41 -8.86 -41.53
CA HIS A 257 -16.98 -7.47 -41.33
C HIS A 257 -16.12 -6.92 -42.47
N LYS A 258 -16.04 -7.64 -43.60
CA LYS A 258 -15.33 -7.17 -44.79
C LYS A 258 -16.03 -5.94 -45.35
N GLY A 259 -15.34 -4.81 -45.38
CA GLY A 259 -15.92 -3.54 -45.81
C GLY A 259 -16.85 -2.87 -44.79
N CYS A 260 -16.94 -3.36 -43.55
CA CYS A 260 -17.67 -2.65 -42.50
C CYS A 260 -17.10 -1.24 -42.34
N ASN A 261 -17.93 -0.24 -42.58
CA ASN A 261 -17.56 1.16 -42.43
C ASN A 261 -16.98 1.39 -41.03
N SER A 262 -15.73 1.86 -40.98
CA SER A 262 -15.08 2.22 -39.71
C SER A 262 -16.02 3.11 -38.89
N LYS A 263 -15.94 3.05 -37.55
CA LYS A 263 -16.75 3.94 -36.69
C LYS A 263 -16.65 5.40 -37.14
N TYR A 264 -15.49 5.80 -37.65
CA TYR A 264 -15.22 7.12 -38.19
C TYR A 264 -16.03 7.41 -39.45
N LYS A 265 -16.13 6.44 -40.37
CA LYS A 265 -16.95 6.59 -41.59
C LYS A 265 -18.45 6.68 -41.27
N LYS A 266 -18.91 6.02 -40.20
CA LYS A 266 -20.29 6.16 -39.71
C LYS A 266 -20.54 7.54 -39.08
N ILE A 267 -19.63 8.02 -38.24
CA ILE A 267 -19.79 9.27 -37.49
C ILE A 267 -19.54 10.50 -38.38
N TYR A 268 -18.47 10.46 -39.17
CA TYR A 268 -17.92 11.60 -39.91
C TYR A 268 -18.10 11.50 -41.44
N GLY A 269 -18.65 10.38 -41.95
CA GLY A 269 -18.78 10.13 -43.39
C GLY A 269 -17.49 9.67 -44.10
N LEU A 270 -16.34 9.82 -43.45
CA LEU A 270 -15.01 9.43 -43.95
C LEU A 270 -14.29 8.52 -42.95
N SER A 271 -13.48 7.60 -43.45
CA SER A 271 -12.55 6.82 -42.64
C SER A 271 -11.47 7.71 -42.02
N LEU A 272 -10.80 7.21 -40.98
CA LEU A 272 -9.72 7.93 -40.33
C LEU A 272 -8.59 8.30 -41.31
N LYS A 273 -8.30 7.45 -42.29
CA LYS A 273 -7.27 7.67 -43.31
C LYS A 273 -7.68 8.73 -44.33
N GLU A 274 -8.95 8.70 -44.76
CA GLU A 274 -9.50 9.72 -45.67
C GLU A 274 -9.52 11.10 -45.00
N MET A 275 -9.93 11.19 -43.73
CA MET A 275 -9.87 12.44 -42.97
C MET A 275 -8.43 12.93 -42.75
N ALA A 276 -7.51 12.03 -42.38
CA ALA A 276 -6.10 12.37 -42.20
C ALA A 276 -5.51 12.98 -43.48
N THR A 277 -5.86 12.41 -44.63
CA THR A 277 -5.46 12.92 -45.95
C THR A 277 -6.12 14.28 -46.23
N LYS A 278 -7.43 14.41 -46.00
CA LYS A 278 -8.19 15.65 -46.23
C LYS A 278 -7.67 16.85 -45.42
N PHE A 279 -7.21 16.62 -44.20
CA PHE A 279 -6.72 17.68 -43.30
C PHE A 279 -5.20 17.74 -43.22
N GLU A 280 -4.48 16.98 -44.06
CA GLU A 280 -3.01 16.95 -44.11
C GLU A 280 -2.35 16.71 -42.74
N ILE A 281 -2.97 15.87 -41.90
CA ILE A 281 -2.45 15.50 -40.58
C ILE A 281 -2.36 13.99 -40.44
N SER A 282 -1.50 13.52 -39.52
CA SER A 282 -1.42 12.09 -39.24
C SER A 282 -2.70 11.58 -38.57
N CYS A 283 -3.02 10.30 -38.80
CA CYS A 283 -4.11 9.60 -38.10
C CYS A 283 -4.01 9.70 -36.57
N TYR A 284 -2.79 9.84 -36.04
CA TYR A 284 -2.52 10.03 -34.62
C TYR A 284 -3.04 11.39 -34.12
N PHE A 285 -2.68 12.49 -34.79
CA PHE A 285 -3.15 13.82 -34.42
C PHE A 285 -4.66 13.97 -34.59
N LEU A 286 -5.21 13.36 -35.64
CA LEU A 286 -6.66 13.32 -35.84
C LEU A 286 -7.37 12.58 -34.70
N CYS A 287 -6.81 11.46 -34.21
CA CYS A 287 -7.33 10.79 -33.01
C CYS A 287 -7.28 11.66 -31.75
N LEU A 288 -6.28 12.54 -31.60
CA LEU A 288 -6.21 13.49 -30.49
C LEU A 288 -7.27 14.58 -30.61
N TRP A 289 -7.55 15.06 -31.83
CA TRP A 289 -8.60 16.04 -32.07
C TRP A 289 -9.98 15.49 -31.70
N ILE A 290 -10.27 14.25 -32.10
CA ILE A 290 -11.53 13.57 -31.77
C ILE A 290 -11.73 13.39 -30.24
N LYS A 291 -10.66 13.38 -29.45
CA LYS A 291 -10.75 13.29 -27.98
C LYS A 291 -10.97 14.65 -27.29
N SER A 292 -10.77 15.75 -28.01
CA SER A 292 -10.95 17.10 -27.49
C SER A 292 -12.33 17.62 -27.92
N PRO A 293 -13.25 17.93 -26.99
CA PRO A 293 -14.61 18.32 -27.34
C PRO A 293 -14.67 19.51 -28.32
N GLN A 294 -13.82 20.51 -28.12
CA GLN A 294 -13.75 21.70 -28.98
C GLN A 294 -13.31 21.34 -30.41
N LYS A 295 -12.28 20.50 -30.55
CA LYS A 295 -11.78 20.08 -31.87
C LYS A 295 -12.67 19.05 -32.54
N GLU A 296 -13.37 18.22 -31.77
CA GLU A 296 -14.35 17.28 -32.32
C GLU A 296 -15.54 18.02 -32.92
N THR A 297 -16.07 19.05 -32.23
CA THR A 297 -17.14 19.90 -32.76
C THR A 297 -16.70 20.60 -34.05
N TRP A 298 -15.51 21.21 -34.05
CA TRP A 298 -14.94 21.82 -35.25
C TRP A 298 -14.81 20.80 -36.40
N LEU A 299 -14.30 19.60 -36.12
CA LEU A 299 -14.13 18.55 -37.13
C LEU A 299 -15.49 18.11 -37.73
N ARG A 300 -16.54 18.06 -36.91
CA ARG A 300 -17.90 17.73 -37.33
C ARG A 300 -18.50 18.79 -38.24
N GLU A 301 -18.31 20.07 -37.91
CA GLU A 301 -18.73 21.21 -38.74
C GLU A 301 -18.05 21.18 -40.11
N GLN A 302 -16.72 21.00 -40.16
CA GLN A 302 -15.96 20.93 -41.41
C GLN A 302 -16.36 19.74 -42.32
N LEU A 303 -16.98 18.71 -41.75
CA LEU A 303 -17.45 17.54 -42.48
C LEU A 303 -18.97 17.54 -42.72
N GLY A 304 -19.66 18.64 -42.40
CA GLY A 304 -21.12 18.77 -42.59
C GLY A 304 -21.93 17.78 -41.74
N LYS A 305 -21.42 17.39 -40.57
CA LYS A 305 -22.07 16.48 -39.63
C LYS A 305 -22.52 17.24 -38.38
N ASN A 306 -23.62 17.99 -38.48
CA ASN A 306 -24.18 18.72 -37.33
C ASN A 306 -24.60 17.75 -36.21
N ASN A 307 -24.35 18.15 -34.96
CA ASN A 307 -24.76 17.38 -33.78
C ASN A 307 -26.29 17.24 -33.76
N LYS A 308 -26.78 15.99 -33.81
CA LYS A 308 -28.13 15.66 -33.35
C LYS A 308 -28.11 15.40 -31.86
#